data_AF-A0A7R9BAT7-F1
#
_entry.id   AF-A0A7R9BAT7-F1
#
_cell.length_a   1.000
_cell.length_b   1.000
_cell.length_c   1.000
_cell.angle_alpha   90.00
_cell.angle_beta   90.00
_cell.angle_gamma   90.00
#
_symmetry.space_group_name_H-M   'P 1'
#
loop_
_entity.id
_entity.type
_entity.pdbx_description
1 polymer ?
#
loop_
_entity_poly.entity_id
_entity_poly.type
_entity_poly.pdbx_seq_one_letter_code
_entity_poly.pdbx_strand_id
1 'polypeptide(L)'
;MPLVAERREQMNVATAFLDGSALYGNTEEETKALRKTTDVGQLDPDACTRCEESTGIGALYSALLREHNRVARALSELNTLWDDETVFQEVRRVLAAEIQHITYKEFLPTVLGDVVLKPLELDLKDQGYYTGYSSSNHAGTFNSVATSALPIFLSMIPSKLQTVLEYVYIGELLHYVLDTNYTSPASMVLAVDYQNPLNTLQRLSKDSPKQEVPCPGPAPTYSLLMF
;
A
#
# COMPACT_ATOMS: atom_id res chain seq x y z
N MET A 1 21.42 42.92 5.05
CA MET A 1 21.13 41.52 4.66
C MET A 1 19.92 41.55 3.76
N PRO A 2 19.98 41.10 2.49
CA PRO A 2 18.79 41.00 1.67
C PRO A 2 17.96 39.80 2.17
N LEU A 3 16.65 40.00 2.31
CA LEU A 3 15.70 38.93 2.57
C LEU A 3 15.67 38.04 1.32
N VAL A 4 16.22 36.83 1.42
CA VAL A 4 15.98 35.80 0.42
C VAL A 4 14.49 35.47 0.52
N ALA A 5 13.72 35.79 -0.51
CA ALA A 5 12.32 35.38 -0.58
C ALA A 5 12.28 33.86 -0.65
N GLU A 6 11.93 33.21 0.46
CA GLU A 6 11.71 31.77 0.50
C GLU A 6 10.55 31.43 -0.45
N ARG A 7 10.80 30.47 -1.35
CA ARG A 7 9.75 29.96 -2.23
C ARG A 7 8.83 29.03 -1.42
N ARG A 8 7.55 29.03 -1.77
CA ARG A 8 6.57 28.14 -1.15
C ARG A 8 6.93 26.68 -1.50
N GLU A 9 7.07 25.85 -0.47
CA GLU A 9 7.28 24.41 -0.58
C GLU A 9 6.17 23.65 0.17
N GLN A 10 6.06 22.35 -0.09
CA GLN A 10 5.14 21.45 0.59
C GLN A 10 5.90 20.56 1.59
N MET A 11 5.33 20.36 2.76
CA MET A 11 5.90 19.51 3.80
C MET A 11 5.53 18.04 3.57
N ASN A 12 6.52 17.14 3.67
CA ASN A 12 6.26 15.71 3.75
C ASN A 12 6.00 15.31 5.21
N VAL A 13 4.79 14.82 5.49
CA VAL A 13 4.38 14.32 6.82
C VAL A 13 4.68 12.83 7.03
N ALA A 14 5.04 12.12 5.96
CA ALA A 14 5.37 10.70 6.01
C ALA A 14 6.88 10.47 6.01
N THR A 15 7.32 9.31 6.49
CA THR A 15 8.72 8.90 6.30
C THR A 15 9.00 8.72 4.80
N ALA A 16 10.18 9.15 4.35
CA ALA A 16 10.60 8.96 2.95
C ALA A 16 11.12 7.53 2.68
N PHE A 17 11.26 6.71 3.73
CA PHE A 17 11.82 5.38 3.65
C PHE A 17 10.72 4.33 3.42
N LEU A 18 11.10 3.21 2.80
CA LEU A 18 10.25 2.02 2.71
C LEU A 18 10.38 1.20 4.00
N ASP A 19 9.80 1.70 5.09
CA ASP A 19 9.98 1.17 6.45
C ASP A 19 8.67 0.65 7.09
N GLY A 20 7.60 0.59 6.30
CA GLY A 20 6.27 0.18 6.77
C GLY A 20 5.52 1.25 7.57
N SER A 21 5.99 2.50 7.62
CA SER A 21 5.29 3.62 8.29
C SER A 21 3.85 3.82 7.83
N ALA A 22 3.53 3.44 6.59
CA ALA A 22 2.17 3.41 6.08
C ALA A 22 1.23 2.50 6.91
N LEU A 23 1.75 1.39 7.45
CA LEU A 23 1.02 0.52 8.38
C LEU A 23 1.14 1.03 9.82
N TYR A 24 2.36 1.22 10.32
CA TYR A 24 2.62 1.51 11.75
C TYR A 24 2.30 2.93 12.18
N GLY A 25 2.14 3.88 11.24
CA GLY A 25 2.05 5.30 11.54
C GLY A 25 3.39 6.02 11.47
N ASN A 26 3.33 7.35 11.47
CA ASN A 26 4.50 8.24 11.43
C ASN A 26 4.83 8.81 12.81
N THR A 27 3.94 8.66 13.79
CA THR A 27 4.17 9.09 15.18
C THR A 27 4.22 7.89 16.14
N GLU A 28 4.83 8.11 17.29
CA GLU A 28 4.93 7.08 18.33
C GLU A 28 3.55 6.77 18.93
N GLU A 29 2.69 7.77 19.02
CA GLU A 29 1.31 7.63 19.50
C GLU A 29 0.47 6.75 18.57
N GLU A 30 0.55 6.97 17.24
CA GLU A 30 -0.12 6.13 16.25
C GLU A 30 0.38 4.68 16.35
N THR A 31 1.70 4.50 16.45
CA THR A 31 2.30 3.17 16.56
C THR A 31 1.83 2.46 17.83
N LYS A 32 1.80 3.16 18.97
CA LYS A 32 1.36 2.60 20.26
C LYS A 32 -0.12 2.26 20.26
N ALA A 33 -0.96 3.07 19.60
CA ALA A 33 -2.40 2.82 19.52
C ALA A 33 -2.73 1.51 18.77
N LEU A 34 -1.88 1.11 17.83
CA LEU A 34 -2.03 -0.15 17.09
C LEU A 34 -1.59 -1.39 17.88
N ARG A 35 -0.84 -1.23 18.98
CA ARG A 35 -0.24 -2.36 19.70
C ARG A 35 -1.23 -3.04 20.62
N LYS A 36 -1.18 -4.37 20.64
CA LYS A 36 -1.97 -5.19 21.56
C LYS A 36 -1.21 -5.36 22.87
N THR A 37 -1.81 -4.97 23.99
CA THR A 37 -1.17 -5.07 25.31
C THR A 37 -1.13 -6.48 25.90
N THR A 38 -1.93 -7.40 25.34
CA THR A 38 -2.09 -8.77 25.87
C THR A 38 -1.09 -9.76 25.26
N ASP A 39 -0.72 -9.58 24.00
CA ASP A 39 0.11 -10.53 23.25
C ASP A 39 1.43 -9.89 22.84
N VAL A 40 2.54 -10.61 23.07
CA VAL A 40 3.91 -10.12 22.88
C VAL A 40 4.18 -9.76 21.41
N GLY A 41 4.49 -8.49 21.16
CA GLY A 41 4.91 -7.93 19.90
C GLY A 41 3.83 -7.90 18.82
N GLN A 42 2.55 -8.09 19.18
CA GLN A 42 1.45 -8.15 18.21
C GLN A 42 0.70 -6.82 18.08
N LEU A 43 0.08 -6.63 16.91
CA LEU A 43 -0.83 -5.54 16.62
C LEU A 43 -2.28 -5.99 16.80
N ASP A 44 -3.15 -5.03 17.14
CA ASP A 44 -4.59 -5.21 17.19
C ASP A 44 -5.20 -4.99 15.79
N PRO A 45 -5.79 -6.03 15.16
CA PRO A 45 -6.48 -5.87 13.88
C PRO A 45 -7.64 -4.87 13.94
N ASP A 46 -8.32 -4.76 15.07
CA ASP A 46 -9.50 -3.90 15.24
C ASP A 46 -9.10 -2.42 15.42
N ALA A 47 -7.85 -2.15 15.83
CA ALA A 47 -7.31 -0.79 15.92
C ALA A 47 -6.83 -0.24 14.57
N CYS A 48 -6.75 -1.08 13.53
CA CYS A 48 -6.21 -0.69 12.23
C CYS A 48 -7.26 -0.02 11.34
N THR A 49 -7.40 1.30 11.45
CA THR A 49 -8.32 2.10 10.61
C THR A 49 -8.04 1.95 9.10
N ARG A 50 -6.77 1.81 8.71
CA ARG A 50 -6.37 1.62 7.31
C ARG A 50 -6.76 0.24 6.75
N CYS A 51 -7.00 -0.74 7.63
CA CYS A 51 -7.41 -2.08 7.24
C CYS A 51 -8.90 -2.13 6.87
N GLU A 52 -9.71 -1.19 7.37
CA GLU A 52 -11.14 -1.08 7.11
C GLU A 52 -11.47 -0.45 5.74
N GLU A 53 -10.46 0.10 5.05
CA GLU A 53 -10.65 0.71 3.74
C GLU A 53 -11.23 -0.32 2.76
N SER A 54 -12.36 0.01 2.14
CA SER A 54 -13.12 -0.88 1.26
C SER A 54 -12.47 -1.16 -0.10
N THR A 55 -11.26 -0.61 -0.31
CA THR A 55 -10.50 -0.72 -1.54
C THR A 55 -9.51 -1.88 -1.48
N GLY A 56 -8.84 -2.18 -2.59
CA GLY A 56 -7.74 -3.15 -2.60
C GLY A 56 -6.59 -2.78 -1.65
N ILE A 57 -6.48 -1.50 -1.27
CA ILE A 57 -5.46 -1.01 -0.32
C ILE A 57 -5.76 -1.49 1.11
N GLY A 58 -7.03 -1.48 1.57
CA GLY A 58 -7.36 -1.97 2.90
C GLY A 58 -7.11 -3.46 3.06
N ALA A 59 -7.37 -4.23 2.00
CA ALA A 59 -7.01 -5.64 1.93
C ALA A 59 -5.48 -5.86 2.04
N LEU A 60 -4.68 -4.99 1.41
CA LEU A 60 -3.22 -5.03 1.51
C LEU A 60 -2.75 -4.71 2.94
N TYR A 61 -3.26 -3.65 3.57
CA TYR A 61 -2.92 -3.32 4.96
C TYR A 61 -3.33 -4.44 5.93
N SER A 62 -4.51 -5.04 5.73
CA SER A 62 -4.96 -6.21 6.49
C SER A 62 -4.01 -7.39 6.34
N ALA A 63 -3.50 -7.65 5.13
CA ALA A 63 -2.55 -8.72 4.88
C ALA A 63 -1.21 -8.47 5.59
N LEU A 64 -0.68 -7.25 5.50
CA LEU A 64 0.58 -6.87 6.16
C LEU A 64 0.47 -6.92 7.69
N LEU A 65 -0.66 -6.49 8.26
CA LEU A 65 -0.89 -6.60 9.71
C LEU A 65 -0.94 -8.06 10.16
N ARG A 66 -1.65 -8.91 9.41
CA ARG A 66 -1.71 -10.35 9.70
C ARG A 66 -0.33 -11.00 9.56
N GLU A 67 0.48 -10.56 8.60
CA GLU A 67 1.85 -11.05 8.42
C GLU A 67 2.74 -10.64 9.60
N HIS A 68 2.65 -9.39 10.05
CA HIS A 68 3.31 -8.95 11.28
C HIS A 68 2.94 -9.87 12.46
N ASN A 69 1.65 -10.11 12.70
CA ASN A 69 1.21 -10.99 13.79
C ASN A 69 1.61 -12.47 13.59
N ARG A 70 1.77 -12.94 12.35
CA ARG A 70 2.30 -14.28 12.05
C ARG A 70 3.77 -14.37 12.43
N VAL A 71 4.58 -13.39 12.05
CA VAL A 71 6.01 -13.34 12.32
C VAL A 71 6.28 -13.09 13.81
N ALA A 72 5.49 -12.24 14.48
CA ALA A 72 5.60 -11.97 15.92
C ALA A 72 5.38 -13.24 16.77
N ARG A 73 4.37 -14.05 16.42
CA ARG A 73 4.15 -15.36 17.07
C ARG A 73 5.34 -16.29 16.86
N ALA A 74 5.81 -16.43 15.63
CA ALA A 74 6.96 -17.27 15.34
C ALA A 74 8.24 -16.82 16.07
N LEU A 75 8.51 -15.52 16.12
CA LEU A 75 9.70 -14.97 16.78
C LEU A 75 9.64 -15.08 18.31
N SER A 76 8.48 -14.86 18.91
CA SER A 76 8.29 -15.00 20.37
C SER A 76 8.35 -16.46 20.82
N GLU A 77 7.87 -17.41 20.01
CA GLU A 77 8.04 -18.85 20.25
C GLU A 77 9.51 -19.29 20.20
N LEU A 78 10.28 -18.74 19.25
CA LEU A 78 11.72 -19.03 19.12
C LEU A 78 12.57 -18.35 20.20
N ASN A 79 12.18 -17.14 20.62
CA ASN A 79 12.92 -16.30 21.54
C ASN A 79 12.08 -15.95 22.76
N THR A 80 11.85 -16.95 23.63
CA THR A 80 10.98 -16.83 24.80
C THR A 80 11.44 -15.80 25.86
N LEU A 81 12.68 -15.35 25.77
CA LEU A 81 13.25 -14.33 26.66
C LEU A 81 13.10 -12.90 26.14
N TRP A 82 12.64 -12.70 24.91
CA TRP A 82 12.45 -11.37 24.36
C TRP A 82 11.21 -10.71 24.97
N ASP A 83 11.33 -9.42 25.25
CA ASP A 83 10.21 -8.60 25.69
C ASP A 83 9.36 -8.14 24.50
N ASP A 84 8.18 -7.60 24.82
CA ASP A 84 7.20 -7.10 23.86
C ASP A 84 7.81 -6.10 22.86
N GLU A 85 8.64 -5.17 23.35
CA GLU A 85 9.29 -4.17 22.52
C GLU A 85 10.29 -4.79 21.55
N THR A 86 11.15 -5.70 22.03
CA THR A 86 12.14 -6.35 21.16
C THR A 86 11.45 -7.16 20.06
N VAL A 87 10.43 -7.95 20.40
CA VAL A 87 9.67 -8.71 19.39
C VAL A 87 9.05 -7.75 18.38
N PHE A 88 8.36 -6.71 18.84
CA PHE A 88 7.72 -5.73 17.95
C PHE A 88 8.72 -5.09 16.97
N GLN A 89 9.87 -4.61 17.46
CA GLN A 89 10.87 -3.95 16.63
C GLN A 89 11.54 -4.91 15.64
N GLU A 90 11.83 -6.15 16.04
CA GLU A 90 12.40 -7.15 15.13
C GLU A 90 11.40 -7.57 14.05
N VAL A 91 10.13 -7.74 14.40
CA VAL A 91 9.09 -8.03 13.40
C VAL A 91 8.90 -6.84 12.45
N ARG A 92 8.92 -5.61 12.95
CA ARG A 92 8.87 -4.40 12.12
C ARG A 92 10.04 -4.33 11.13
N ARG A 93 11.25 -4.72 11.56
CA ARG A 93 12.43 -4.81 10.68
C ARG A 93 12.25 -5.85 9.58
N VAL A 94 11.69 -7.01 9.91
CA VAL A 94 11.38 -8.07 8.92
C VAL A 94 10.35 -7.57 7.91
N LEU A 95 9.24 -6.98 8.37
CA LEU A 95 8.19 -6.49 7.47
C LEU A 95 8.70 -5.37 6.55
N ALA A 96 9.55 -4.47 7.06
CA ALA A 96 10.20 -3.46 6.23
C ALA A 96 11.08 -4.08 5.14
N ALA A 97 11.83 -5.14 5.47
CA ALA A 97 12.64 -5.87 4.50
C ALA A 97 11.78 -6.58 3.44
N GLU A 98 10.63 -7.15 3.82
CA GLU A 98 9.68 -7.76 2.87
C GLU A 98 9.11 -6.72 1.91
N ILE A 99 8.66 -5.58 2.42
CA ILE A 99 8.14 -4.47 1.59
C ILE A 99 9.22 -3.99 0.62
N GLN A 100 10.45 -3.79 1.09
CA GLN A 100 11.57 -3.39 0.23
C GLN A 100 11.86 -4.47 -0.83
N HIS A 101 11.88 -5.75 -0.44
CA HIS A 101 12.14 -6.84 -1.37
C HIS A 101 11.09 -6.90 -2.47
N ILE A 102 9.79 -6.89 -2.12
CA ILE A 102 8.69 -6.87 -3.10
C ILE A 102 8.80 -5.64 -4.01
N THR A 103 9.11 -4.47 -3.44
CA THR A 103 9.23 -3.22 -4.20
C THR A 103 10.34 -3.30 -5.25
N TYR A 104 11.56 -3.68 -4.85
CA TYR A 104 12.72 -3.71 -5.75
C TYR A 104 12.76 -4.96 -6.65
N LYS A 105 12.23 -6.11 -6.20
CA LYS A 105 12.27 -7.36 -6.97
C LYS A 105 11.13 -7.50 -7.96
N GLU A 106 9.94 -7.06 -7.58
CA GLU A 106 8.72 -7.37 -8.33
C GLU A 106 8.10 -6.11 -8.91
N PHE A 107 7.85 -5.09 -8.08
CA PHE A 107 7.09 -3.92 -8.49
C PHE A 107 7.87 -3.03 -9.47
N LEU A 108 9.07 -2.57 -9.09
CA LEU A 108 9.86 -1.67 -9.92
C LEU A 108 10.22 -2.25 -11.29
N PRO A 109 10.65 -3.52 -11.43
CA PRO A 109 10.93 -4.10 -12.74
C PRO A 109 9.68 -4.20 -13.62
N THR A 110 8.52 -4.49 -13.02
CA THR A 110 7.25 -4.57 -13.75
C THR A 110 6.81 -3.21 -14.29
N VAL A 111 7.04 -2.13 -13.54
CA VAL A 111 6.58 -0.79 -13.91
C VAL A 111 7.58 -0.07 -14.83
N LEU A 112 8.87 -0.09 -14.49
CA LEU A 112 9.90 0.71 -15.15
C LEU A 112 10.66 -0.08 -16.23
N GLY A 113 10.67 -1.42 -16.12
CA GLY A 113 11.44 -2.30 -16.99
C GLY A 113 12.94 -2.31 -16.70
N ASP A 114 13.59 -3.43 -17.03
CA ASP A 114 15.02 -3.66 -16.79
C ASP A 114 15.94 -2.62 -17.44
N VAL A 115 15.51 -2.00 -18.53
CA VAL A 115 16.28 -0.98 -19.26
C VAL A 115 16.55 0.25 -18.40
N VAL A 116 15.61 0.58 -17.51
CA VAL A 116 15.73 1.73 -16.59
C VAL A 116 16.44 1.34 -15.30
N LEU A 117 16.22 0.13 -14.78
CA LEU A 117 16.76 -0.28 -13.48
C LEU A 117 18.25 -0.61 -13.50
N LYS A 118 18.74 -1.27 -14.55
CA LYS A 118 20.16 -1.67 -14.64
C LYS A 118 21.13 -0.48 -14.54
N PRO A 119 20.94 0.63 -15.27
CA PRO A 119 21.81 1.79 -15.14
C PRO A 119 21.73 2.50 -13.78
N LEU A 120 20.61 2.33 -13.06
CA LEU A 120 20.40 2.92 -11.73
C LEU A 120 20.87 1.99 -10.60
N GLU A 121 21.37 0.79 -10.92
CA GLU A 121 21.82 -0.23 -9.97
C GLU A 121 20.76 -0.57 -8.90
N LEU A 122 19.48 -0.55 -9.29
CA LEU A 122 18.34 -0.85 -8.41
C LEU A 122 17.97 -2.34 -8.38
N ASP A 123 18.65 -3.16 -9.19
CA ASP A 123 18.44 -4.61 -9.20
C ASP A 123 18.96 -5.24 -7.91
N LEU A 124 18.16 -6.11 -7.32
CA LEU A 124 18.56 -6.91 -6.17
C LEU A 124 19.66 -7.90 -6.56
N LYS A 125 20.67 -8.02 -5.70
CA LYS A 125 21.70 -9.05 -5.84
C LYS A 125 21.08 -10.43 -5.62
N ASP A 126 21.44 -11.39 -6.47
CA ASP A 126 21.02 -12.79 -6.29
C ASP A 126 21.62 -13.43 -5.03
N GLN A 127 22.75 -12.91 -4.55
CA GLN A 127 23.47 -13.38 -3.36
C GLN A 127 24.13 -12.23 -2.60
N GLY A 128 24.20 -12.36 -1.28
CA GLY A 128 24.85 -11.40 -0.39
C GLY A 128 24.04 -10.14 -0.13
N TYR A 129 24.72 -9.08 0.32
CA TYR A 129 24.08 -7.84 0.78
C TYR A 129 24.48 -6.64 -0.10
N TYR A 130 23.58 -5.66 -0.17
CA TYR A 130 23.92 -4.34 -0.70
C TYR A 130 24.85 -3.61 0.28
N THR A 131 25.93 -3.03 -0.23
CA THR A 131 26.99 -2.37 0.57
C THR A 131 27.15 -0.90 0.25
N GLY A 132 26.37 -0.35 -0.69
CA GLY A 132 26.46 1.04 -1.14
C GLY A 132 25.66 2.03 -0.28
N TYR A 133 25.39 1.70 0.99
CA TYR A 133 24.80 2.67 1.91
C TYR A 133 25.79 3.82 2.13
N SER A 134 25.33 5.06 1.99
CA SER A 134 26.09 6.24 2.32
C SER A 134 25.23 7.24 3.08
N SER A 135 25.71 7.70 4.24
CA SER A 135 25.08 8.77 5.01
C SER A 135 25.17 10.14 4.34
N SER A 136 25.96 10.28 3.27
CA SER A 136 25.98 11.49 2.44
C SER A 136 24.74 11.64 1.56
N ASN A 137 23.94 10.58 1.41
CA ASN A 137 22.74 10.60 0.60
C ASN A 137 21.60 11.26 1.37
N HIS A 138 20.95 12.24 0.74
CA HIS A 138 19.82 12.94 1.33
C HIS A 138 18.54 12.14 1.05
N ALA A 139 18.07 11.42 2.05
CA ALA A 139 16.77 10.75 1.97
C ALA A 139 15.65 11.80 2.01
N GLY A 140 14.71 11.68 1.07
CA GLY A 140 13.59 12.59 0.95
C GLY A 140 12.78 12.27 -0.29
N THR A 141 11.50 12.64 -0.27
CA THR A 141 10.64 12.50 -1.44
C THR A 141 10.65 13.81 -2.21
N PHE A 142 11.07 13.77 -3.48
CA PHE A 142 10.97 14.94 -4.35
C PHE A 142 9.49 15.34 -4.52
N ASN A 143 9.21 16.64 -4.44
CA ASN A 143 7.86 17.18 -4.59
C ASN A 143 7.21 16.77 -5.93
N SER A 144 7.99 16.77 -7.01
CA SER A 144 7.56 16.30 -8.34
C SER A 144 7.17 14.82 -8.35
N VAL A 145 7.90 13.98 -7.62
CA VAL A 145 7.59 12.54 -7.51
C VAL A 145 6.28 12.34 -6.75
N ALA A 146 6.12 13.02 -5.62
CA ALA A 146 4.92 12.90 -4.79
C ALA A 146 3.65 13.42 -5.49
N THR A 147 3.75 14.55 -6.19
CA THR A 147 2.56 15.24 -6.77
C THR A 147 2.23 14.80 -8.18
N SER A 148 3.21 14.30 -8.94
CA SER A 148 3.04 14.05 -10.38
C SER A 148 3.37 12.61 -10.77
N ALA A 149 4.49 12.05 -10.32
CA ALA A 149 4.91 10.73 -10.76
C ALA A 149 4.10 9.60 -10.11
N LEU A 150 3.99 9.56 -8.78
CA LEU A 150 3.28 8.48 -8.06
C LEU A 150 1.77 8.39 -8.38
N PRO A 151 1.03 9.51 -8.58
CA PRO A 151 -0.38 9.44 -8.97
C PRO A 151 -0.65 8.69 -10.28
N ILE A 152 0.36 8.47 -11.13
CA ILE A 152 0.20 7.66 -12.35
C ILE A 152 -0.31 6.25 -12.04
N PHE A 153 0.01 5.69 -10.87
CA PHE A 153 -0.44 4.37 -10.46
C PHE A 153 -1.95 4.28 -10.25
N LEU A 154 -2.63 5.40 -9.96
CA LEU A 154 -4.08 5.43 -9.88
C LEU A 154 -4.73 5.16 -11.25
N SER A 155 -4.04 5.50 -12.34
CA SER A 155 -4.50 5.18 -13.71
C SER A 155 -4.36 3.70 -14.06
N MET A 156 -3.57 2.94 -13.29
CA MET A 156 -3.40 1.49 -13.49
C MET A 156 -4.50 0.66 -12.79
N ILE A 157 -5.38 1.30 -12.01
CA ILE A 157 -6.50 0.62 -11.35
C ILE A 157 -7.52 0.19 -12.42
N PRO A 158 -7.81 -1.10 -12.57
CA PRO A 158 -8.82 -1.58 -13.50
C PRO A 158 -10.20 -0.96 -13.21
N SER A 159 -10.93 -0.59 -14.26
CA SER A 159 -12.29 -0.01 -14.15
C SER A 159 -13.27 -0.90 -13.39
N LYS A 160 -13.12 -2.23 -13.49
CA LYS A 160 -13.92 -3.20 -12.73
C LYS A 160 -13.76 -3.08 -11.22
N LEU A 161 -12.59 -2.63 -10.74
CA LEU A 161 -12.36 -2.33 -9.33
C LEU A 161 -12.87 -0.93 -8.97
N GLN A 162 -12.85 0.03 -9.90
CA GLN A 162 -13.41 1.37 -9.69
C GLN A 162 -14.93 1.34 -9.47
N THR A 163 -15.67 0.46 -10.18
CA THR A 163 -17.12 0.33 -9.98
C THR A 163 -17.47 -0.14 -8.56
N VAL A 164 -16.65 -1.00 -7.95
CA VAL A 164 -16.82 -1.41 -6.53
C VAL A 164 -16.61 -0.22 -5.59
N LEU A 165 -15.65 0.67 -5.89
CA LEU A 165 -15.41 1.89 -5.12
C LEU A 165 -16.59 2.87 -5.21
N GLU A 166 -17.20 3.00 -6.39
CA GLU A 166 -18.39 3.84 -6.59
C GLU A 166 -19.61 3.30 -5.80
N TYR A 167 -19.81 1.97 -5.75
CA TYR A 167 -20.86 1.36 -4.93
C TYR A 167 -20.62 1.48 -3.42
N VAL A 168 -19.37 1.45 -2.95
CA VAL A 168 -19.07 1.68 -1.51
C VAL A 168 -19.22 3.16 -1.15
N TYR A 169 -18.77 4.08 -2.01
CA TYR A 169 -18.97 5.52 -1.80
C TYR A 169 -20.45 5.90 -1.83
N ILE A 170 -21.23 5.30 -2.74
CA ILE A 170 -22.69 5.45 -2.76
C ILE A 170 -23.31 4.78 -1.53
N GLY A 171 -22.80 3.66 -1.03
CA GLY A 171 -23.27 2.99 0.19
C GLY A 171 -23.07 3.81 1.46
N GLU A 172 -21.88 4.41 1.64
CA GLU A 172 -21.59 5.33 2.75
C GLU A 172 -22.35 6.65 2.62
N LEU A 173 -22.50 7.19 1.40
CA LEU A 173 -23.36 8.34 1.15
C LEU A 173 -24.84 8.02 1.37
N LEU A 174 -25.30 6.82 1.04
CA LEU A 174 -26.67 6.37 1.34
C LEU A 174 -26.86 6.24 2.84
N HIS A 175 -25.87 5.70 3.57
CA HIS A 175 -25.91 5.64 5.04
C HIS A 175 -26.00 7.03 5.65
N TYR A 176 -25.16 7.97 5.20
CA TYR A 176 -25.19 9.36 5.67
C TYR A 176 -26.51 10.10 5.34
N VAL A 177 -27.11 9.80 4.18
CA VAL A 177 -28.41 10.36 3.76
C VAL A 177 -29.58 9.70 4.50
N LEU A 178 -29.48 8.42 4.85
CA LEU A 178 -30.53 7.65 5.55
C LEU A 178 -30.44 7.74 7.08
N ASP A 179 -29.32 8.19 7.64
CA ASP A 179 -29.11 8.38 9.09
C ASP A 179 -29.90 9.58 9.68
N THR A 180 -30.69 10.31 8.89
CA THR A 180 -31.63 11.31 9.43
C THR A 180 -32.89 10.72 10.06
N ASN A 181 -33.12 9.41 9.96
CA ASN A 181 -34.14 8.70 10.72
C ASN A 181 -34.00 7.20 10.47
N TYR A 182 -33.35 6.44 11.36
CA TYR A 182 -33.83 5.14 11.84
C TYR A 182 -32.86 4.56 12.89
N THR A 183 -33.28 4.62 14.14
CA THR A 183 -32.69 3.89 15.26
C THR A 183 -33.02 2.40 15.17
N SER A 184 -32.07 1.56 14.74
CA SER A 184 -31.98 0.16 15.19
C SER A 184 -30.63 -0.48 14.78
N PRO A 185 -29.90 -1.17 15.69
CA PRO A 185 -28.58 -1.77 15.39
C PRO A 185 -28.62 -3.05 14.54
N ALA A 186 -29.81 -3.52 14.12
CA ALA A 186 -29.97 -4.85 13.52
C ALA A 186 -29.78 -4.91 11.99
N SER A 187 -29.51 -3.78 11.32
CA SER A 187 -29.40 -3.70 9.84
C SER A 187 -27.98 -3.92 9.30
N MET A 188 -26.98 -4.00 10.18
CA MET A 188 -25.56 -4.09 9.81
C MET A 188 -25.12 -5.53 9.49
N VAL A 189 -25.94 -6.28 8.73
CA VAL A 189 -25.59 -7.61 8.25
C VAL A 189 -26.12 -7.78 6.83
N LEU A 190 -25.58 -7.00 5.88
CA LEU A 190 -25.58 -7.40 4.48
C LEU A 190 -24.14 -7.66 4.06
N ALA A 191 -23.85 -8.95 4.08
CA ALA A 191 -22.58 -9.61 3.81
C ALA A 191 -21.95 -9.19 2.47
N VAL A 192 -20.84 -8.46 2.57
CA VAL A 192 -19.62 -8.88 1.88
C VAL A 192 -18.85 -9.72 2.90
N ASP A 193 -18.50 -10.95 2.55
CA ASP A 193 -17.69 -11.80 3.42
C ASP A 193 -16.27 -11.22 3.52
N TYR A 194 -16.06 -10.31 4.48
CA TYR A 194 -14.81 -9.59 4.74
C TYR A 194 -13.69 -10.51 5.25
N GLN A 195 -13.96 -11.77 5.56
CA GLN A 195 -12.95 -12.65 6.15
C GLN A 195 -11.93 -13.17 5.11
N ASN A 196 -12.25 -13.13 3.81
CA ASN A 196 -11.36 -13.64 2.77
C ASN A 196 -11.48 -12.90 1.41
N PRO A 197 -10.84 -11.72 1.26
CA PRO A 197 -10.90 -10.94 0.02
C PRO A 197 -10.30 -11.67 -1.20
N LEU A 198 -9.38 -12.62 -0.99
CA LEU A 198 -8.79 -13.46 -2.05
C LEU A 198 -9.81 -14.38 -2.72
N ASN A 199 -10.78 -14.92 -1.97
CA ASN A 199 -11.84 -15.75 -2.55
C ASN A 199 -12.81 -14.93 -3.42
N THR A 200 -13.07 -13.68 -3.04
CA THR A 200 -13.90 -12.75 -3.82
C THR A 200 -13.22 -12.40 -5.14
N LEU A 201 -11.91 -12.12 -5.12
CA LEU A 201 -11.11 -11.88 -6.33
C LEU A 201 -11.04 -13.11 -7.26
N GLN A 202 -10.94 -14.32 -6.70
CA GLN A 202 -10.93 -15.56 -7.48
C GLN A 202 -12.30 -15.91 -8.11
N ARG A 203 -13.41 -15.57 -7.45
CA ARG A 203 -14.76 -15.72 -8.04
C ARG A 203 -15.00 -14.75 -9.19
N LEU A 204 -14.58 -13.48 -9.02
CA LEU A 204 -14.64 -12.48 -10.08
C LEU A 204 -13.75 -12.83 -11.29
N SER A 205 -12.65 -13.56 -11.07
CA SER A 205 -11.82 -14.13 -12.14
C SER A 205 -12.53 -15.25 -12.90
N LYS A 206 -13.22 -16.16 -12.20
CA LYS A 206 -13.91 -17.32 -12.80
C LYS A 206 -15.18 -16.97 -13.59
N ASP A 207 -15.90 -15.91 -13.22
CA ASP A 207 -17.15 -15.51 -13.88
C ASP A 207 -16.96 -14.54 -15.06
N SER A 208 -15.73 -14.36 -15.54
CA SER A 208 -15.45 -13.54 -16.72
C SER A 208 -15.98 -14.21 -17.99
N PRO A 209 -16.92 -13.61 -18.76
CA PRO A 209 -17.17 -14.07 -20.12
C PRO A 209 -15.92 -13.79 -20.97
N LYS A 210 -15.47 -14.79 -21.73
CA LYS A 210 -14.42 -14.60 -22.75
C LYS A 210 -14.97 -13.71 -23.86
N GLN A 211 -14.85 -12.39 -23.70
CA GLN A 211 -15.05 -11.45 -24.79
C GLN A 211 -13.74 -11.33 -25.56
N GLU A 212 -13.68 -11.94 -26.74
CA GLU A 212 -12.70 -11.61 -27.77
C GLU A 212 -12.94 -10.16 -28.21
N VAL A 213 -12.02 -9.28 -27.86
CA VAL A 213 -12.01 -7.90 -28.34
C VAL A 213 -11.38 -7.93 -29.74
N PRO A 214 -12.08 -7.53 -30.83
CA PRO A 214 -11.46 -7.49 -32.15
C PRO A 214 -10.38 -6.40 -32.16
N CYS A 215 -9.20 -6.71 -32.69
CA CYS A 215 -8.13 -5.73 -32.86
C CYS A 215 -8.62 -4.54 -33.71
N PRO A 216 -8.28 -3.29 -33.35
CA PRO A 216 -8.58 -2.14 -34.19
C PRO A 216 -7.78 -2.26 -35.49
N GLY A 217 -8.47 -2.10 -36.62
CA GLY A 217 -7.84 -2.07 -37.95
C GLY A 217 -6.80 -0.94 -38.08
N PRO A 218 -5.94 -0.99 -39.11
CA PRO A 218 -4.81 -0.08 -39.23
C PRO A 218 -5.25 1.38 -39.34
N ALA A 219 -4.59 2.24 -38.56
CA ALA A 219 -4.83 3.68 -38.52
C ALA A 219 -4.59 4.35 -39.89
N PRO A 220 -5.37 5.38 -40.26
CA PRO A 220 -5.15 6.10 -41.51
C PRO A 220 -3.84 6.88 -41.46
N THR A 221 -3.03 6.71 -42.49
CA THR A 221 -1.78 7.46 -42.72
C THR A 221 -2.10 8.93 -43.02
N TYR A 222 -1.80 9.83 -42.08
CA TYR A 222 -1.73 11.26 -42.38
C TYR A 222 -0.35 11.59 -42.96
N SER A 223 -0.33 11.94 -44.24
CA SER A 223 0.85 12.43 -44.94
C SER A 223 1.19 13.83 -44.42
N LEU A 224 2.28 13.96 -43.67
CA LEU A 224 2.91 15.26 -43.42
C LEU A 224 3.49 15.75 -44.75
N LEU A 225 2.87 16.77 -45.36
CA LEU A 225 3.55 17.60 -46.34
C LEU A 225 4.34 18.67 -45.59
N MET A 226 5.66 18.53 -45.62
CA MET A 226 6.59 19.64 -45.41
C MET A 226 6.33 20.71 -46.47
N PHE A 227 6.05 21.94 -46.04
CA PHE A 227 6.65 23.18 -46.54
C PHE A 227 6.58 24.23 -45.44
#